data_AF-A0A8S8Z6L1-F1
#
_entry.id   AF-A0A8S8Z6L1-F1
#
_cell.length_a   1.000
_cell.length_b   1.000
_cell.length_c   1.000
_cell.angle_alpha   90.00
_cell.angle_beta   90.00
_cell.angle_gamma   90.00
#
_symmetry.space_group_name_H-M   'P 1'
#
loop_
_entity.id
_entity.type
_entity.pdbx_description
1 polymer ?
#
loop_
_entity_poly.entity_id
_entity_poly.type
_entity_poly.pdbx_seq_one_letter_code
_entity_poly.pdbx_strand_id
1 'polypeptide(L)' 'MTPEQEAGLFAADRVDHSHGWILPRLEEGRAVVSERNIHSSLVYQGIVGGLGVDRVAHMNSAALAP' A
#
# COMPACT_ATOMS: atom_id res chain seq x y z
N MET A 1 8.18 -4.81 16.84
CA MET A 1 7.11 -4.86 15.82
C MET A 1 7.36 -6.09 14.98
N THR A 2 6.38 -6.97 14.80
CA THR A 2 6.52 -8.12 13.89
C THR A 2 6.36 -7.64 12.45
N PRO A 3 6.89 -8.36 11.44
CA PRO A 3 6.67 -8.01 10.04
C PRO A 3 5.19 -7.89 9.68
N GLU A 4 4.33 -8.70 10.29
CA GLU A 4 2.88 -8.66 10.08
C GLU A 4 2.22 -7.40 10.66
N GLN A 5 2.64 -6.97 11.86
CA GLN A 5 2.20 -5.70 12.43
C GLN A 5 2.62 -4.52 11.55
N GLU A 6 3.86 -4.53 11.06
CA GLU A 6 4.37 -3.51 10.15
C GLU A 6 3.58 -3.50 8.82
N ALA A 7 3.35 -4.67 8.21
CA ALA A 7 2.57 -4.80 6.98
C ALA A 7 1.13 -4.29 7.14
N GLY A 8 0.50 -4.56 8.29
CA GLY A 8 -0.83 -4.06 8.62
C GLY A 8 -0.87 -2.54 8.75
N LEU A 9 0.13 -1.93 9.40
CA LEU A 9 0.22 -0.47 9.50
C LEU A 9 0.42 0.19 8.13
N PHE A 10 1.29 -0.37 7.28
CA PHE A 10 1.45 0.10 5.90
C PHE A 10 0.17 -0.04 5.08
N ALA A 11 -0.59 -1.11 5.28
CA ALA A 11 -1.87 -1.29 4.59
C ALA A 11 -2.91 -0.27 5.04
N ALA A 12 -3.01 0.00 6.34
CA ALA A 12 -3.92 1.01 6.89
C ALA A 12 -3.59 2.42 6.38
N ASP A 13 -2.32 2.82 6.44
CA ASP A 13 -1.84 4.09 5.88
C ASP A 13 -2.17 4.21 4.40
N ARG A 14 -1.95 3.13 3.64
CA ARG A 14 -2.21 3.14 2.21
C ARG A 14 -3.69 3.32 1.89
N VAL A 15 -4.61 2.70 2.63
CA VAL A 15 -6.05 2.90 2.44
C VAL A 15 -6.44 4.35 2.68
N ASP A 16 -5.96 4.94 3.78
CA ASP A 16 -6.22 6.35 4.10
C ASP A 16 -5.66 7.28 3.02
N HIS A 17 -4.40 7.09 2.63
CA HIS A 17 -3.75 7.89 1.61
C HIS A 17 -4.42 7.75 0.22
N SER A 18 -4.84 6.53 -0.12
CA SER A 18 -5.55 6.23 -1.38
C SER A 18 -6.85 7.02 -1.49
N HIS A 19 -7.73 6.90 -0.49
CA HIS A 19 -9.07 7.47 -0.55
C HIS A 19 -9.10 8.95 -0.14
N GLY A 20 -8.25 9.35 0.81
CA GLY A 20 -8.23 10.71 1.34
C GLY A 20 -7.44 11.71 0.48
N TRP A 21 -6.46 11.24 -0.31
CA TRP A 21 -5.57 12.14 -1.04
C TRP A 21 -5.41 11.82 -2.53
N ILE A 22 -5.17 10.55 -2.88
CA ILE A 22 -4.87 10.13 -4.26
C ILE A 22 -6.13 10.19 -5.12
N LEU A 23 -7.18 9.46 -4.74
CA LEU A 23 -8.41 9.34 -5.54
C LEU A 23 -9.04 10.71 -5.87
N PRO A 24 -9.23 11.65 -4.91
CA PRO A 24 -9.82 12.95 -5.23
C PRO A 24 -9.03 13.73 -6.28
N ARG A 25 -7.68 13.63 -6.26
CA ARG A 25 -6.82 14.32 -7.24
C ARG A 25 -6.87 13.67 -8.62
N LEU A 26 -6.99 12.35 -8.67
CA LEU A 26 -7.19 11.64 -9.93
C LEU A 26 -8.55 12.00 -10.54
N GLU A 27 -9.60 12.11 -9.72
CA GLU A 27 -10.95 12.54 -10.16
C GLU A 27 -10.96 14.00 -10.68
N GLU A 28 -10.09 14.87 -10.16
CA GLU A 28 -9.83 16.22 -10.69
C GLU A 28 -9.03 16.22 -12.03
N GLY A 29 -8.62 15.05 -12.53
CA GLY A 29 -7.81 14.92 -13.75
C GLY A 29 -6.34 15.27 -13.56
N ARG A 30 -5.83 15.26 -12.32
CA ARG A 30 -4.44 15.63 -12.00
C ARG A 30 -3.55 14.40 -12.05
N ALA A 31 -2.31 14.58 -12.51
CA ALA A 31 -1.28 13.56 -12.36
C ALA A 31 -0.85 13.46 -10.89
N VAL A 32 -0.77 12.23 -10.36
CA VAL A 32 -0.29 11.93 -9.02
C VAL A 32 1.02 11.17 -9.12
N VAL A 33 2.05 11.69 -8.45
CA VAL A 33 3.35 11.01 -8.30
C VAL A 33 3.53 10.67 -6.83
N SER A 34 3.66 9.38 -6.54
CA SER A 34 3.90 8.89 -5.18
C SER A 34 5.29 8.26 -5.11
N GLU A 35 6.13 8.76 -4.20
CA GLU A 35 7.38 8.09 -3.88
C GLU A 35 7.05 6.85 -3.05
N ARG A 36 6.89 5.72 -3.76
CA ARG A 36 6.49 4.39 -3.28
C ARG A 36 4.99 4.18 -3.13
N ASN A 37 4.59 2.92 -3.29
CA ASN A 37 3.24 2.44 -3.02
C ASN A 37 3.30 0.91 -2.71
N ILE A 38 2.29 0.13 -3.10
CA ILE A 38 2.13 -1.30 -2.84
C ILE A 38 3.37 -2.12 -3.15
N HIS A 39 4.08 -1.82 -4.24
CA HIS A 39 5.30 -2.51 -4.63
C HIS A 39 6.36 -2.54 -3.51
N SER A 40 6.49 -1.47 -2.72
CA SER A 40 7.39 -1.48 -1.56
C SER A 40 6.97 -2.53 -0.55
N SER A 41 5.68 -2.68 -0.26
CA SER A 41 5.23 -3.67 0.71
C SER A 41 5.40 -5.10 0.22
N LEU A 42 5.16 -5.34 -1.07
CA LEU A 42 5.39 -6.66 -1.67
C LEU A 42 6.86 -7.09 -1.54
N VAL A 43 7.80 -6.16 -1.68
CA VAL A 43 9.24 -6.44 -1.52
C VAL A 43 9.62 -6.54 -0.05
N TYR A 44 9.40 -5.48 0.75
CA TYR A 44 9.94 -5.41 2.10
C TYR A 44 9.23 -6.33 3.07
N GLN A 45 7.89 -6.33 3.10
CA GLN A 45 7.16 -7.21 4.01
C GLN A 45 6.91 -8.58 3.39
N GLY A 46 6.68 -8.66 2.07
CA GLY A 46 6.40 -9.92 1.37
C GLY A 46 7.63 -10.79 1.16
N ILE A 47 8.64 -10.28 0.46
CA ILE A 47 9.85 -11.04 0.09
C ILE A 47 10.89 -11.01 1.22
N VAL A 48 11.33 -9.82 1.63
CA VAL A 48 12.40 -9.66 2.63
C VAL A 48 11.92 -10.05 4.03
N GLY A 49 10.69 -9.64 4.39
CA GLY A 49 10.04 -9.95 5.66
C GLY A 49 9.43 -11.34 5.73
N GLY A 50 9.43 -12.09 4.63
CA GLY A 50 9.00 -13.50 4.58
C GLY A 50 7.50 -13.74 4.77
N LEU A 51 6.65 -12.72 4.68
CA LEU A 51 5.19 -12.90 4.82
C LEU A 51 4.54 -13.52 3.58
N GLY A 52 5.22 -13.48 2.44
CA GLY A 52 4.69 -13.90 1.15
C GLY A 52 3.98 -12.77 0.41
N VAL A 53 4.20 -12.72 -0.90
CA VAL A 53 3.66 -11.66 -1.78
C VAL A 53 2.14 -11.67 -1.77
N ASP A 54 1.51 -12.84 -1.92
CA ASP A 54 0.05 -12.97 -1.99
C ASP A 54 -0.64 -12.51 -0.70
N ARG A 55 -0.05 -12.84 0.46
CA ARG A 55 -0.57 -12.42 1.76
C ARG A 55 -0.51 -10.90 1.90
N VAL A 56 0.63 -10.29 1.56
CA VAL A 56 0.79 -8.83 1.65
C VAL A 56 -0.09 -8.11 0.62
N ALA A 57 -0.23 -8.65 -0.59
CA ALA A 57 -1.16 -8.13 -1.58
C ALA A 57 -2.60 -8.16 -1.07
N HIS A 58 -3.01 -9.28 -0.47
CA HIS A 58 -4.35 -9.43 0.11
C HIS A 58 -4.61 -8.42 1.24
N MET A 59 -3.65 -8.21 2.15
CA MET A 59 -3.75 -7.20 3.22
C MET A 59 -3.97 -5.78 2.67
N ASN A 60 -3.49 -5.50 1.46
CA ASN A 60 -3.58 -4.19 0.80
C ASN A 60 -4.73 -4.08 -0.20
N SER A 61 -5.59 -5.08 -0.32
CA SER A 61 -6.63 -5.16 -1.35
C SER A 61 -7.67 -4.03 -1.29
N ALA A 62 -7.80 -3.36 -0.15
CA ALA A 62 -8.69 -2.21 0.02
C ALA A 62 -8.07 -0.86 -0.43
N ALA A 63 -6.78 -0.84 -0.78
CA ALA A 63 -6.10 0.36 -1.26
C ALA A 63 -6.08 0.42 -2.78
N LEU A 64 -5.97 1.63 -3.32
CA LEU A 64 -5.74 1.82 -4.75
C LEU A 64 -4.29 1.49 -5.08
N ALA A 65 -4.09 0.82 -6.20
CA ALA A 65 -2.81 0.78 -6.88
C ALA A 65 -2.79 1.95 -7.88
N PRO A 66 -2.13 3.09 -7.57
CA PRO A 66 -2.04 4.21 -8.50
C PRO A 66 -1.20 3.88 -9.74
#